data_AF-A0A8H4ART8-F1
#
_entry.id   AF-A0A8H4ART8-F1
#
_cell.length_a   1.000
_cell.length_b   1.000
_cell.length_c   1.000
_cell.angle_alpha   90.00
_cell.angle_beta   90.00
_cell.angle_gamma   90.00
#
_symmetry.space_group_name_H-M   'P 1'
#
loop_
_entity.id
_entity.type
_entity.pdbx_description
1 polymer ?
#
loop_
_entity_poly.entity_id
_entity_poly.type
_entity_poly.pdbx_seq_one_letter_code
_entity_poly.pdbx_strand_id
1 'polypeptide(L)'
;MSIYQLPHTDIMIYCLLSGDPIRRAFHIEIYRDMKVSQIRQFLINNKDRFAGKDAEDLILWHVDIPTKDKDLGTTIKVEDIEGGIEMSPFNSVTKYFYEQEHYNQELSEDIINIIVELRPTMEQNPYQTGQISFSSRVTEEKILEFLQVKFKKLQGIPLITTYGHNFPFVGRMTTARCLTESFISQFKAACKGCDRNERPIFISAGAPGTGKTRNLIETIPMIRSCFPDFATNEIQELSHLLDDPVQILMTYNENLFPLNIEKTLGANSAIGLRILHCYFDSQTYLKDFINQMIDEFGDEPLKQNLDVSMAINIIAKSIRGNDVSRPLLIYIALDEFQKLVGAPFCKGDNEQEKRQYLKEVILALGGAMCCKFSINHVFIICHLAGTLLTPLSNVIASSSYRHITLPIPLLLPIDTNSLFEQLQLTKSWWLNSLLLRATAYDIMLPRGIEAFLEYISNSISKGLSPSEIDYIQAADCARMKIDLSSVPSLLAKEILVAIILQLPVTRTSTICTIDNTNYTWEYLESNGILMLHPVVADYYKVIMPYMYARRLVSRCKPDKNLKNLSWLFSHETSIDSGIIDFYWANFELFCCYLQKFLACKL
;
A
#
# COMPACT_ATOMS: atom_id res chain seq x y z
N MET A 1 -33.50 -24.47 37.88
CA MET A 1 -33.84 -25.03 36.55
C MET A 1 -33.26 -24.06 35.52
N SER A 2 -32.38 -24.42 34.60
CA SER A 2 -31.93 -25.72 34.13
C SER A 2 -30.41 -25.80 34.05
N ILE A 3 -29.91 -26.96 34.48
CA ILE A 3 -28.59 -27.50 34.18
C ILE A 3 -28.55 -27.75 32.67
N TYR A 4 -27.60 -27.15 31.95
CA TYR A 4 -27.13 -27.70 30.68
C TYR A 4 -25.68 -28.14 30.91
N GLN A 5 -25.54 -29.28 31.60
CA GLN A 5 -24.38 -30.15 31.42
C GLN A 5 -24.47 -30.69 29.99
N LEU A 6 -23.63 -30.15 29.10
CA LEU A 6 -23.32 -30.84 27.85
C LEU A 6 -22.59 -32.15 28.22
N PRO A 7 -22.88 -33.27 27.54
CA PRO A 7 -22.22 -34.54 27.82
C PRO A 7 -20.76 -34.43 27.34
N HIS A 8 -19.85 -34.21 28.28
CA HIS A 8 -18.42 -34.36 28.03
C HIS A 8 -18.17 -35.84 27.74
N THR A 9 -17.96 -36.17 26.47
CA THR A 9 -17.35 -37.44 26.10
C THR A 9 -15.85 -37.19 26.12
N ASP A 10 -15.26 -37.39 27.29
CA ASP A 10 -13.81 -37.35 27.48
C ASP A 10 -13.22 -38.58 26.80
N ILE A 11 -12.20 -38.36 25.98
CA ILE A 11 -11.44 -39.41 25.31
C ILE A 11 -10.11 -39.53 26.03
N MET A 12 -9.75 -40.74 26.45
CA MET A 12 -8.40 -41.02 26.91
C MET A 12 -7.51 -41.35 25.70
N ILE A 13 -6.45 -40.58 25.54
CA ILE A 13 -5.44 -40.76 24.49
C ILE A 13 -4.08 -41.06 25.11
N TYR A 14 -3.41 -42.10 24.62
CA TYR A 14 -2.07 -42.46 25.07
C TYR A 14 -1.00 -41.72 24.27
N CYS A 15 -0.13 -41.03 25.00
CA CYS A 15 0.99 -40.26 24.50
C CYS A 15 2.31 -40.91 24.90
N LEU A 16 3.33 -40.82 24.04
CA LEU A 16 4.71 -41.20 24.34
C LEU A 16 5.65 -40.09 23.90
N LEU A 17 6.68 -39.76 24.70
CA LEU A 17 7.74 -38.85 24.27
C LEU A 17 8.67 -39.59 23.29
N SER A 18 9.00 -38.98 22.16
CA SER A 18 9.93 -39.57 21.18
C SER A 18 11.25 -39.97 21.86
N GLY A 19 11.64 -41.24 21.68
CA GLY A 19 12.82 -41.85 22.29
C GLY A 19 12.60 -42.46 23.69
N ASP A 20 11.45 -42.27 24.34
CA ASP A 20 11.13 -42.97 25.59
C ASP A 20 10.74 -44.45 25.33
N PRO A 21 11.01 -45.37 26.27
CA PRO A 21 10.51 -46.75 26.21
C PRO A 21 8.99 -46.80 26.41
N ILE A 22 8.30 -47.76 25.78
CA ILE A 22 6.83 -47.91 25.83
C ILE A 22 6.28 -47.86 27.27
N ARG A 23 6.97 -48.44 28.26
CA ARG A 23 6.57 -48.36 29.69
C ARG A 23 6.38 -46.95 30.26
N ARG A 24 6.87 -45.92 29.55
CA ARG A 24 6.79 -44.50 29.93
C ARG A 24 5.65 -43.76 29.24
N ALA A 25 4.83 -44.45 28.43
CA ALA A 25 3.62 -43.89 27.86
C ALA A 25 2.67 -43.42 28.98
N PHE A 26 1.91 -42.37 28.69
CA PHE A 26 0.97 -41.76 29.64
C PHE A 26 -0.29 -41.33 28.91
N HIS A 27 -1.43 -41.37 29.57
CA HIS A 27 -2.66 -40.86 28.97
C HIS A 27 -2.90 -39.38 29.28
N ILE A 28 -3.70 -38.76 28.42
CA ILE A 28 -4.34 -37.46 28.61
C ILE A 28 -5.83 -37.60 28.30
N GLU A 29 -6.65 -36.83 29.01
CA GLU A 29 -8.08 -36.70 28.70
C GLU A 29 -8.29 -35.48 27.80
N ILE A 30 -8.98 -35.67 26.68
CA ILE A 30 -9.29 -34.59 25.74
C ILE A 30 -10.76 -34.63 25.34
N TYR A 31 -11.30 -33.48 24.94
CA TYR A 31 -12.66 -33.35 24.42
C TYR A 31 -12.65 -33.11 22.91
N ARG A 32 -13.75 -33.45 22.23
CA ARG A 32 -13.85 -33.50 20.75
C ARG A 32 -13.45 -32.20 20.04
N ASP A 33 -13.88 -31.06 20.57
CA ASP A 33 -13.64 -29.75 19.97
C ASP A 33 -12.32 -29.11 20.40
N MET A 34 -11.50 -29.83 21.16
CA MET A 34 -10.20 -29.35 21.59
C MET A 34 -9.28 -29.16 20.37
N LYS A 35 -8.64 -28.01 20.29
CA LYS A 35 -7.61 -27.73 19.29
C LYS A 35 -6.29 -28.40 19.67
N VAL A 36 -5.51 -28.77 18.67
CA VAL A 36 -4.16 -29.34 18.88
C VAL A 36 -3.26 -28.39 19.68
N SER A 37 -3.38 -27.06 19.48
CA SER A 37 -2.67 -26.06 20.30
C SER A 37 -3.04 -26.13 21.80
N GLN A 38 -4.29 -26.43 22.12
CA GLN A 38 -4.73 -26.61 23.50
C GLN A 38 -4.16 -27.89 24.11
N ILE A 39 -3.97 -28.96 23.32
CA ILE A 39 -3.29 -30.18 23.79
C ILE A 39 -1.83 -29.88 24.14
N ARG A 40 -1.11 -29.13 23.29
CA ARG A 40 0.27 -28.72 23.59
C ARG A 40 0.35 -27.95 24.91
N GLN A 41 -0.56 -27.00 25.12
CA GLN A 41 -0.62 -26.27 26.39
C GLN A 41 -0.97 -27.17 27.59
N PHE A 42 -1.88 -28.14 27.39
CA PHE A 42 -2.25 -29.10 28.43
C PHE A 42 -1.07 -29.97 28.85
N LEU A 43 -0.26 -30.44 27.89
CA LEU A 43 0.94 -31.25 28.14
C LEU A 43 1.98 -30.47 28.96
N ILE A 44 2.27 -29.23 28.60
CA ILE A 44 3.20 -28.36 29.35
C ILE A 44 2.71 -28.13 30.78
N ASN A 45 1.41 -27.86 30.95
CA ASN A 45 0.87 -27.46 32.26
C ASN A 45 0.68 -28.62 33.25
N ASN A 46 0.55 -29.86 32.76
CA ASN A 46 0.13 -31.00 33.60
C ASN A 46 1.13 -32.15 33.68
N LYS A 47 2.27 -32.06 32.98
CA LYS A 47 3.29 -33.13 33.02
C LYS A 47 4.66 -32.51 33.27
N ASP A 48 5.25 -32.84 34.42
CA ASP A 48 6.58 -32.38 34.86
C ASP A 48 7.70 -32.65 33.83
N ARG A 49 7.51 -33.64 32.96
CA ARG A 49 8.45 -34.00 31.89
C ARG A 49 8.65 -32.91 30.83
N PHE A 50 7.76 -31.92 30.76
CA PHE A 50 7.90 -30.78 29.85
C PHE A 50 8.13 -29.46 30.60
N ALA A 51 8.52 -29.51 31.89
CA ALA A 51 8.79 -28.33 32.69
C ALA A 51 9.87 -27.44 32.04
N GLY A 52 9.56 -26.15 31.90
CA GLY A 52 10.47 -25.17 31.28
C GLY A 52 10.53 -25.22 29.75
N LYS A 53 9.60 -25.92 29.09
CA LYS A 53 9.42 -25.88 27.63
C LYS A 53 8.17 -25.06 27.28
N ASP A 54 8.20 -24.37 26.16
CA ASP A 54 7.01 -23.70 25.65
C ASP A 54 6.14 -24.68 24.86
N ALA A 55 4.82 -24.43 24.84
CA ALA A 55 3.88 -25.29 24.11
C ALA A 55 4.20 -25.34 22.60
N GLU A 56 4.88 -24.32 22.07
CA GLU A 56 5.32 -24.24 20.68
C GLU A 56 6.52 -25.15 20.36
N ASP A 57 7.26 -25.59 21.39
CA ASP A 57 8.37 -26.53 21.27
C ASP A 57 7.92 -27.98 21.12
N LEU A 58 6.64 -28.26 21.34
CA LEU A 58 6.06 -29.60 21.20
C LEU A 58 5.54 -29.81 19.78
N ILE A 59 6.09 -30.82 19.09
CA ILE A 59 5.52 -31.37 17.87
C ILE A 59 4.71 -32.61 18.26
N LEU A 60 3.46 -32.69 17.81
CA LEU A 60 2.56 -33.80 18.10
C LEU A 60 2.34 -34.58 16.82
N TRP A 61 2.65 -35.88 16.86
CA TRP A 61 2.47 -36.81 15.75
C TRP A 61 1.30 -37.73 16.05
N HIS A 62 0.29 -37.72 15.19
CA HIS A 62 -0.80 -38.71 15.22
C HIS A 62 -0.27 -40.04 14.67
N VAL A 63 -0.39 -41.10 15.47
CA VAL A 63 0.12 -42.44 15.15
C VAL A 63 -0.86 -43.49 15.65
N ASP A 64 -0.78 -44.71 15.12
CA ASP A 64 -1.53 -45.86 15.64
C ASP A 64 -0.56 -47.01 15.90
N ILE A 65 0.07 -47.02 17.08
CA ILE A 65 1.11 -48.01 17.41
C ILE A 65 0.58 -49.03 18.43
N PRO A 66 0.29 -50.28 18.02
CA PRO A 66 -0.10 -51.35 18.94
C PRO A 66 1.05 -51.72 19.90
N THR A 67 0.73 -51.90 21.17
CA THR A 67 1.70 -52.27 22.22
C THR A 67 1.59 -53.72 22.68
N LYS A 68 0.55 -54.47 22.27
CA LYS A 68 0.26 -55.84 22.76
C LYS A 68 1.40 -56.85 22.56
N ASP A 69 2.14 -56.74 21.47
CA ASP A 69 3.21 -57.68 21.11
C ASP A 69 4.62 -57.07 21.24
N LYS A 70 4.75 -55.89 21.86
CA LYS A 70 6.02 -55.18 22.00
C LYS A 70 6.57 -55.31 23.41
N ASP A 71 7.89 -55.52 23.52
CA ASP A 71 8.57 -55.43 24.81
C ASP A 71 8.42 -54.00 25.37
N LEU A 72 8.04 -53.87 26.64
CA LEU A 72 7.90 -52.60 27.35
C LEU A 72 9.20 -51.77 27.40
N GLY A 73 10.35 -52.42 27.18
CA GLY A 73 11.65 -51.78 27.01
C GLY A 73 11.88 -51.11 25.65
N THR A 74 11.04 -51.38 24.64
CA THR A 74 11.19 -50.86 23.27
C THR A 74 11.05 -49.34 23.26
N THR A 75 12.03 -48.64 22.70
CA THR A 75 11.99 -47.18 22.47
C THR A 75 11.44 -46.88 21.08
N ILE A 76 10.58 -45.88 20.96
CA ILE A 76 10.01 -45.46 19.68
C ILE A 76 10.44 -44.03 19.39
N LYS A 77 11.06 -43.79 18.23
CA LYS A 77 11.35 -42.44 17.72
C LYS A 77 10.44 -42.13 16.55
N VAL A 78 10.18 -40.84 16.31
CA VAL A 78 9.39 -40.35 15.16
C VAL A 78 9.93 -40.88 13.83
N GLU A 79 11.26 -40.90 13.67
CA GLU A 79 11.95 -41.39 12.46
C GLU A 79 11.65 -42.85 12.11
N ASP A 80 11.26 -43.65 13.12
CA ASP A 80 11.02 -45.09 12.98
C ASP A 80 9.53 -45.43 12.67
N ILE A 81 8.67 -44.42 12.51
CA ILE A 81 7.22 -44.60 12.36
C ILE A 81 6.80 -44.45 10.90
N GLU A 82 6.34 -45.55 10.31
CA GLU A 82 5.65 -45.51 9.01
C GLU A 82 4.20 -45.03 9.19
N GLY A 83 3.83 -43.94 8.51
CA GLY A 83 2.43 -43.45 8.46
C GLY A 83 2.04 -42.44 9.54
N GLY A 84 2.98 -41.92 10.34
CA GLY A 84 2.70 -40.86 11.31
C GLY A 84 2.35 -39.52 10.64
N ILE A 85 1.31 -38.84 11.13
CA ILE A 85 0.83 -37.55 10.60
C ILE A 85 1.10 -36.44 11.61
N GLU A 86 1.85 -35.41 11.23
CA GLU A 86 2.03 -34.24 12.09
C GLU A 86 0.69 -33.51 12.32
N MET A 87 0.38 -33.26 13.59
CA MET A 87 -0.84 -32.59 13.99
C MET A 87 -0.65 -31.06 13.94
N SER A 88 -1.37 -30.41 13.02
CA SER A 88 -1.37 -28.96 12.86
C SER A 88 -2.09 -28.28 14.04
N PRO A 89 -1.51 -27.21 14.63
CA PRO A 89 -2.05 -26.55 15.82
C PRO A 89 -3.44 -25.93 15.61
N PHE A 90 -3.84 -25.64 14.37
CA PHE A 90 -5.13 -25.04 14.02
C PHE A 90 -6.28 -26.05 13.86
N ASN A 91 -5.93 -27.32 13.67
CA ASN A 91 -6.91 -28.38 13.47
C ASN A 91 -7.55 -28.78 14.81
N SER A 92 -8.80 -29.20 14.74
CA SER A 92 -9.47 -29.86 15.87
C SER A 92 -9.00 -31.30 15.99
N VAL A 93 -9.02 -31.85 17.20
CA VAL A 93 -8.75 -33.27 17.49
C VAL A 93 -9.64 -34.20 16.65
N THR A 94 -10.88 -33.78 16.37
CA THR A 94 -11.79 -34.51 15.49
C THR A 94 -11.23 -34.84 14.11
N LYS A 95 -10.31 -34.02 13.58
CA LYS A 95 -9.69 -34.32 12.29
C LYS A 95 -8.79 -35.56 12.32
N TYR A 96 -8.23 -35.89 13.47
CA TYR A 96 -7.22 -36.95 13.60
C TYR A 96 -7.82 -38.24 14.15
N PHE A 97 -8.78 -38.15 15.07
CA PHE A 97 -9.32 -39.31 15.77
C PHE A 97 -10.77 -39.66 15.39
N TYR A 98 -11.40 -38.93 14.46
CA TYR A 98 -12.79 -39.16 14.06
C TYR A 98 -12.94 -39.16 12.52
N GLU A 99 -12.77 -40.33 11.91
CA GLU A 99 -13.25 -40.57 10.54
C GLU A 99 -14.76 -40.90 10.54
N GLN A 100 -15.47 -40.46 9.50
CA GLN A 100 -16.95 -40.39 9.45
C GLN A 100 -17.71 -41.72 9.48
N GLU A 101 -17.07 -42.89 9.61
CA GLU A 101 -17.75 -44.19 9.47
C GLU A 101 -17.69 -45.16 10.68
N HIS A 102 -16.99 -44.86 11.78
CA HIS A 102 -17.00 -45.73 12.97
C HIS A 102 -17.30 -44.97 14.27
N TYR A 103 -18.60 -44.75 14.50
CA TYR A 103 -19.14 -43.86 15.54
C TYR A 103 -19.04 -44.36 17.00
N ASN A 104 -18.44 -45.51 17.29
CA ASN A 104 -18.43 -46.11 18.66
C ASN A 104 -17.22 -47.01 18.96
N GLN A 105 -16.04 -46.79 18.36
CA GLN A 105 -14.84 -47.49 18.81
C GLN A 105 -14.21 -46.74 19.98
N GLU A 106 -14.29 -47.31 21.18
CA GLU A 106 -13.34 -47.00 22.25
C GLU A 106 -11.92 -47.16 21.69
N LEU A 107 -11.10 -46.12 21.78
CA LEU A 107 -9.68 -46.23 21.41
C LEU A 107 -9.09 -47.36 22.26
N SER A 108 -8.51 -48.38 21.60
CA SER A 108 -7.98 -49.56 22.28
C SER A 108 -6.94 -49.15 23.32
N GLU A 109 -7.06 -49.67 24.56
CA GLU A 109 -6.18 -49.35 25.71
C GLU A 109 -4.70 -49.73 25.52
N ASP A 110 -4.36 -50.34 24.39
CA ASP A 110 -3.04 -50.87 24.04
C ASP A 110 -2.49 -50.26 22.74
N ILE A 111 -2.85 -49.01 22.45
CA ILE A 111 -2.34 -48.26 21.29
C ILE A 111 -1.81 -46.91 21.77
N ILE A 112 -0.56 -46.59 21.41
CA ILE A 112 -0.05 -45.22 21.53
C ILE A 112 -0.63 -44.42 20.36
N ASN A 113 -1.36 -43.35 20.65
CA ASN A 113 -2.01 -42.54 19.62
C ASN A 113 -1.27 -41.23 19.29
N ILE A 114 -0.42 -40.75 20.20
CA ILE A 114 0.38 -39.53 19.99
C ILE A 114 1.84 -39.78 20.35
N ILE A 115 2.76 -39.42 19.44
CA ILE A 115 4.17 -39.21 19.80
C ILE A 115 4.41 -37.71 19.97
N VAL A 116 4.92 -37.34 21.15
CA VAL A 116 5.36 -35.99 21.46
C VAL A 116 6.84 -35.89 21.15
N GLU A 117 7.20 -35.06 20.19
CA GLU A 117 8.58 -34.75 19.88
C GLU A 117 8.91 -33.36 20.43
N LEU A 118 9.98 -33.29 21.21
CA LEU A 118 10.54 -32.02 21.64
C LEU A 118 11.37 -31.47 20.48
N ARG A 119 11.07 -30.25 20.05
CA ARG A 119 12.00 -29.52 19.20
C ARG A 119 13.35 -29.49 19.91
N PRO A 120 14.44 -29.88 19.23
CA PRO A 120 15.76 -29.84 19.83
C PRO A 120 16.03 -28.40 20.28
N THR A 121 16.05 -28.21 21.59
CA THR A 121 16.50 -26.99 22.21
C THR A 121 17.99 -26.96 21.93
N MET A 122 18.47 -25.93 21.23
CA MET A 122 19.89 -25.82 20.92
C MET A 122 20.67 -25.71 22.24
N GLU A 123 21.13 -26.84 22.78
CA GLU A 123 22.43 -26.98 23.41
C GLU A 123 22.76 -28.42 23.87
N GLN A 124 24.01 -28.80 23.58
CA GLN A 124 24.84 -29.85 24.18
C GLN A 124 24.62 -31.31 23.74
N ASN A 125 25.21 -31.64 22.59
CA ASN A 125 25.80 -32.96 22.37
C ASN A 125 27.34 -32.83 22.44
N PRO A 126 28.02 -33.43 23.44
CA PRO A 126 29.46 -33.31 23.64
C PRO A 126 30.20 -34.47 22.98
N TYR A 127 31.01 -34.20 21.94
CA TYR A 127 32.39 -34.69 21.78
C TYR A 127 33.05 -34.03 20.56
N GLN A 128 34.02 -33.13 20.67
CA GLN A 128 34.15 -31.92 21.49
C GLN A 128 35.30 -31.12 20.88
N THR A 129 35.15 -29.80 20.87
CA THR A 129 36.17 -28.77 20.58
C THR A 129 36.65 -28.64 19.12
N GLY A 130 35.71 -28.53 18.19
CA GLY A 130 35.89 -27.76 16.96
C GLY A 130 34.67 -26.85 16.80
N GLN A 131 34.80 -25.58 17.14
CA GLN A 131 33.75 -24.58 16.96
C GLN A 131 33.27 -24.57 15.49
N ILE A 132 32.04 -25.03 15.22
CA ILE A 132 31.26 -24.48 14.12
C ILE A 132 30.24 -23.56 14.78
N SER A 133 30.62 -22.30 14.89
CA SER A 133 29.71 -21.22 15.21
C SER A 133 28.55 -21.20 14.20
N PHE A 134 27.30 -21.15 14.63
CA PHE A 134 26.28 -20.43 13.88
C PHE A 134 26.62 -18.93 13.96
N SER A 135 27.68 -18.55 13.24
CA SER A 135 28.07 -17.17 12.95
C SER A 135 27.97 -16.92 11.45
N SER A 136 26.98 -17.50 10.77
CA SER A 136 26.58 -16.96 9.49
C SER A 136 25.88 -15.63 9.74
N ARG A 137 26.66 -14.56 9.97
CA ARG A 137 26.16 -13.19 9.85
C ARG A 137 25.33 -13.14 8.58
N VAL A 138 24.12 -12.61 8.68
CA VAL A 138 23.35 -12.19 7.51
C VAL A 138 24.21 -11.11 6.84
N THR A 139 24.83 -11.43 5.71
CA THR A 139 25.66 -10.48 4.95
C THR A 139 25.05 -10.22 3.59
N GLU A 140 25.46 -9.11 2.97
CA GLU A 140 24.98 -8.70 1.64
C GLU A 140 25.29 -9.78 0.60
N GLU A 141 26.46 -10.42 0.69
CA GLU A 141 26.91 -11.47 -0.23
C GLU A 141 26.01 -12.71 -0.14
N LYS A 142 25.69 -13.16 1.07
CA LYS A 142 24.87 -14.36 1.27
C LYS A 142 23.44 -14.17 0.81
N ILE A 143 22.85 -13.02 1.15
CA ILE A 143 21.51 -12.68 0.64
C ILE A 143 21.55 -12.58 -0.88
N LEU A 144 22.55 -11.91 -1.46
CA LEU A 144 22.65 -11.77 -2.91
C LEU A 144 22.79 -13.13 -3.61
N GLU A 145 23.63 -14.02 -3.11
CA GLU A 145 23.81 -15.38 -3.64
C GLU A 145 22.49 -16.16 -3.61
N PHE A 146 21.80 -16.18 -2.45
CA PHE A 146 20.49 -16.80 -2.33
C PHE A 146 19.49 -16.24 -3.35
N LEU A 147 19.40 -14.91 -3.45
CA LEU A 147 18.47 -14.24 -4.34
C LEU A 147 18.75 -14.54 -5.81
N GLN A 148 20.02 -14.59 -6.22
CA GLN A 148 20.43 -14.90 -7.58
C GLN A 148 20.19 -16.37 -7.96
N VAL A 149 20.27 -17.29 -6.99
CA VAL A 149 20.00 -18.72 -7.20
C VAL A 149 18.50 -18.99 -7.29
N LYS A 150 17.71 -18.41 -6.40
CA LYS A 150 16.27 -18.71 -6.26
C LYS A 150 15.39 -17.89 -7.18
N PHE A 151 15.77 -16.65 -7.46
CA PHE A 151 14.91 -15.70 -8.16
C PHE A 151 15.58 -15.15 -9.42
N LYS A 152 14.77 -14.86 -10.44
CA LYS A 152 15.24 -14.25 -11.67
C LYS A 152 15.11 -12.76 -11.58
N LYS A 153 16.22 -12.03 -11.81
CA LYS A 153 16.20 -10.57 -11.96
C LYS A 153 15.11 -10.16 -12.94
N LEU A 154 14.22 -9.29 -12.50
CA LEU A 154 13.13 -8.80 -13.33
C LEU A 154 13.70 -7.92 -14.44
N GLN A 155 13.31 -8.22 -15.68
CA GLN A 155 13.47 -7.29 -16.80
C GLN A 155 12.19 -6.49 -16.93
N GLY A 156 12.26 -5.20 -16.59
CA GLY A 156 11.26 -4.18 -16.91
C GLY A 156 9.82 -4.56 -16.58
N ILE A 157 9.39 -4.28 -15.35
CA ILE A 157 7.95 -4.26 -15.06
C ILE A 157 7.35 -3.13 -15.92
N PRO A 158 6.30 -3.39 -16.73
CA PRO A 158 5.60 -2.32 -17.43
C PRO A 158 5.12 -1.29 -16.41
N LEU A 159 5.67 -0.08 -16.53
CA LEU A 159 5.54 1.02 -15.57
C LEU A 159 4.07 1.38 -15.30
N ILE A 160 3.17 1.21 -16.25
CA ILE A 160 1.72 1.43 -16.08
C ILE A 160 0.96 0.25 -16.71
N THR A 161 0.49 -0.70 -15.90
CA THR A 161 -0.52 -1.69 -16.33
C THR A 161 -1.95 -1.23 -16.07
N THR A 162 -2.10 -0.03 -15.50
CA THR A 162 -3.37 0.51 -15.00
C THR A 162 -3.99 1.53 -15.93
N TYR A 163 -5.01 2.21 -15.43
CA TYR A 163 -5.81 3.21 -16.12
C TYR A 163 -4.97 4.39 -16.63
N GLY A 164 -5.23 4.85 -17.86
CA GLY A 164 -4.54 6.02 -18.43
C GLY A 164 -3.20 5.74 -19.12
N HIS A 165 -2.71 4.48 -19.17
CA HIS A 165 -1.43 4.17 -19.84
C HIS A 165 -1.39 4.55 -21.32
N ASN A 166 -2.55 4.56 -22.00
CA ASN A 166 -2.68 4.97 -23.39
C ASN A 166 -2.84 6.48 -23.58
N PHE A 167 -2.86 7.24 -22.48
CA PHE A 167 -3.09 8.68 -22.49
C PHE A 167 -1.82 9.43 -22.10
N PRO A 168 -1.44 10.50 -22.81
CA PRO A 168 -0.37 11.38 -22.38
C PRO A 168 -0.63 11.97 -20.99
N PHE A 169 0.42 12.11 -20.20
CA PHE A 169 0.31 12.72 -18.87
C PHE A 169 0.51 14.23 -18.94
N VAL A 170 -0.60 14.98 -18.93
CA VAL A 170 -0.63 16.44 -19.14
C VAL A 170 -0.88 17.21 -17.83
N GLY A 171 -0.66 18.52 -17.85
CA GLY A 171 -0.94 19.40 -16.70
C GLY A 171 0.00 19.20 -15.51
N ARG A 172 1.22 18.69 -15.74
CA ARG A 172 2.20 18.36 -14.68
C ARG A 172 3.49 19.17 -14.75
N MET A 173 3.51 20.25 -15.52
CA MET A 173 4.73 21.06 -15.69
C MET A 173 5.23 21.66 -14.36
N THR A 174 4.35 22.21 -13.53
CA THR A 174 4.72 22.73 -12.20
C THR A 174 5.30 21.62 -11.31
N THR A 175 4.71 20.43 -11.36
CA THR A 175 5.18 19.23 -10.64
C THR A 175 6.56 18.81 -11.12
N ALA A 176 6.77 18.71 -12.43
CA ALA A 176 8.02 18.31 -13.07
C ALA A 176 9.17 19.29 -12.76
N ARG A 177 8.90 20.60 -12.77
CA ARG A 177 9.88 21.63 -12.38
C ARG A 177 10.26 21.50 -10.91
N CYS A 178 9.29 21.40 -10.00
CA CYS A 178 9.53 21.22 -8.57
C CYS A 178 10.36 19.94 -8.27
N LEU A 179 10.02 18.84 -8.94
CA LEU A 179 10.78 17.58 -8.88
C LEU A 179 12.23 17.79 -9.33
N THR A 180 12.43 18.44 -10.47
CA THR A 180 13.77 18.63 -11.08
C THR A 180 14.66 19.53 -10.24
N GLU A 181 14.13 20.67 -9.78
CA GLU A 181 14.84 21.58 -8.88
C GLU A 181 15.28 20.87 -7.60
N SER A 182 14.37 20.11 -7.00
CA SER A 182 14.68 19.36 -5.78
C SER A 182 15.66 18.21 -6.04
N PHE A 183 15.51 17.46 -7.13
CA PHE A 183 16.43 16.39 -7.53
C PHE A 183 17.86 16.91 -7.65
N ILE A 184 18.06 18.04 -8.33
CA ILE A 184 19.37 18.68 -8.50
C ILE A 184 19.92 19.14 -7.15
N SER A 185 19.10 19.79 -6.33
CA SER A 185 19.50 20.24 -4.99
C SER A 185 19.91 19.06 -4.10
N GLN A 186 19.15 17.97 -4.15
CA GLN A 186 19.43 16.74 -3.41
C GLN A 186 20.73 16.10 -3.88
N PHE A 187 20.99 16.02 -5.19
CA PHE A 187 22.25 15.46 -5.67
C PHE A 187 23.46 16.29 -5.21
N LYS A 188 23.40 17.62 -5.34
CA LYS A 188 24.47 18.52 -4.91
C LYS A 188 24.79 18.34 -3.43
N ALA A 189 23.76 18.19 -2.60
CA ALA A 189 23.96 17.92 -1.19
C ALA A 189 24.47 16.48 -0.94
N ALA A 190 24.15 15.49 -1.78
CA ALA A 190 24.62 14.10 -1.68
C ALA A 190 26.13 13.96 -1.91
N CYS A 191 26.68 14.84 -2.75
CA CYS A 191 28.12 14.96 -2.94
C CYS A 191 28.80 15.57 -1.71
N LYS A 192 28.13 16.47 -0.98
CA LYS A 192 28.72 17.21 0.16
C LYS A 192 28.66 16.43 1.47
N GLY A 193 27.53 15.78 1.77
CA GLY A 193 27.35 15.11 3.06
C GLY A 193 26.02 14.38 3.23
N CYS A 194 25.65 14.18 4.50
CA CYS A 194 24.55 13.31 4.94
C CYS A 194 23.40 14.08 5.62
N ASP A 195 23.25 15.38 5.38
CA ASP A 195 22.20 16.17 6.05
C ASP A 195 20.80 15.77 5.57
N ARG A 196 20.02 15.23 6.49
CA ARG A 196 18.62 14.82 6.29
C ARG A 196 17.69 15.95 5.85
N ASN A 197 17.99 17.21 6.19
CA ASN A 197 17.16 18.36 5.82
C ASN A 197 17.33 18.75 4.34
N GLU A 198 18.44 18.33 3.72
CA GLU A 198 18.77 18.52 2.31
C GLU A 198 18.38 17.31 1.44
N ARG A 199 17.70 16.31 2.04
CA ARG A 199 17.23 15.07 1.41
C ARG A 199 15.71 14.88 1.58
N PRO A 200 14.88 15.81 1.07
CA PRO A 200 13.45 15.70 1.25
C PRO A 200 12.85 14.49 0.52
N ILE A 201 11.91 13.82 1.18
CA ILE A 201 11.07 12.80 0.56
C ILE A 201 9.95 13.48 -0.23
N PHE A 202 9.73 13.04 -1.48
CA PHE A 202 8.64 13.54 -2.30
C PHE A 202 7.30 12.93 -1.90
N ILE A 203 6.24 13.73 -1.90
CA ILE A 203 4.89 13.25 -1.56
C ILE A 203 3.87 13.76 -2.58
N SER A 204 3.23 12.85 -3.31
CA SER A 204 2.05 13.11 -4.12
C SER A 204 0.79 12.69 -3.36
N ALA A 205 0.23 13.60 -2.56
CA ALA A 205 -1.03 13.39 -1.84
C ALA A 205 -2.16 14.22 -2.47
N GLY A 206 -3.38 13.67 -2.44
CA GLY A 206 -4.60 14.40 -2.83
C GLY A 206 -5.75 13.49 -3.25
N ALA A 207 -6.78 14.06 -3.89
CA ALA A 207 -8.03 13.36 -4.17
C ALA A 207 -7.87 12.14 -5.11
N PRO A 208 -8.76 11.14 -5.03
CA PRO A 208 -8.84 10.07 -6.02
C PRO A 208 -8.88 10.60 -7.46
N GLY A 209 -8.15 9.95 -8.38
CA GLY A 209 -8.20 10.27 -9.81
C GLY A 209 -7.34 11.44 -10.29
N THR A 210 -6.61 12.13 -9.41
CA THR A 210 -5.70 13.25 -9.77
C THR A 210 -4.38 12.82 -10.40
N GLY A 211 -4.16 11.51 -10.61
CA GLY A 211 -2.93 11.00 -11.26
C GLY A 211 -1.74 10.82 -10.31
N LYS A 212 -1.97 10.57 -9.02
CA LYS A 212 -0.91 10.34 -8.01
C LYS A 212 0.03 9.19 -8.37
N THR A 213 -0.53 8.01 -8.63
CA THR A 213 0.23 6.81 -9.04
C THR A 213 0.98 7.08 -10.34
N ARG A 214 0.37 7.80 -11.31
CA ARG A 214 1.07 8.21 -12.54
C ARG A 214 2.23 9.17 -12.27
N ASN A 215 2.05 10.17 -11.39
CA ASN A 215 3.17 11.03 -10.97
C ASN A 215 4.32 10.23 -10.40
N LEU A 216 4.01 9.24 -9.56
CA LEU A 216 4.99 8.37 -8.96
C LEU A 216 5.72 7.53 -10.01
N ILE A 217 5.01 6.95 -10.97
CA ILE A 217 5.60 6.15 -12.05
C ILE A 217 6.40 7.00 -13.05
N GLU A 218 5.89 8.17 -13.41
CA GLU A 218 6.45 9.05 -14.44
C GLU A 218 7.46 10.07 -13.87
N THR A 219 7.89 9.90 -12.60
CA THR A 219 8.82 10.81 -11.93
C THR A 219 10.14 10.97 -12.69
N ILE A 220 10.79 9.88 -13.09
CA ILE A 220 12.07 9.99 -13.82
C ILE A 220 11.89 10.63 -15.20
N PRO A 221 10.92 10.22 -16.05
CA PRO A 221 10.60 10.93 -17.28
C PRO A 221 10.34 12.43 -17.08
N MET A 222 9.60 12.82 -16.04
CA MET A 222 9.33 14.23 -15.72
C MET A 222 10.60 15.00 -15.33
N ILE A 223 11.48 14.39 -14.53
CA ILE A 223 12.77 15.02 -14.21
C ILE A 223 13.58 15.18 -15.49
N ARG A 224 13.66 14.14 -16.33
CA ARG A 224 14.43 14.15 -17.58
C ARG A 224 13.94 15.22 -18.56
N SER A 225 12.62 15.42 -18.68
CA SER A 225 12.06 16.41 -19.60
C SER A 225 12.32 17.84 -19.18
N CYS A 226 12.35 18.13 -17.88
CA CYS A 226 12.67 19.45 -17.34
C CYS A 226 14.16 19.66 -17.07
N PHE A 227 14.98 18.60 -17.00
CA PHE A 227 16.41 18.69 -16.68
C PHE A 227 17.18 19.72 -17.53
N PRO A 228 16.97 19.84 -18.86
CA PRO A 228 17.67 20.81 -19.69
C PRO A 228 17.45 22.27 -19.27
N ASP A 229 16.28 22.61 -18.71
CA ASP A 229 15.96 23.96 -18.25
C ASP A 229 16.82 24.40 -17.04
N PHE A 230 17.37 23.44 -16.31
CA PHE A 230 18.17 23.65 -15.10
C PHE A 230 19.64 23.23 -15.27
N ALA A 231 19.97 22.60 -16.40
CA ALA A 231 21.28 22.04 -16.64
C ALA A 231 22.36 23.13 -16.64
N THR A 232 23.37 22.94 -15.80
CA THR A 232 24.62 23.70 -15.81
C THR A 232 25.77 22.73 -16.06
N ASN A 233 26.94 23.23 -16.49
CA ASN A 233 28.10 22.38 -16.73
C ASN A 233 28.47 21.51 -15.49
N GLU A 234 28.22 22.02 -14.27
CA GLU A 234 28.51 21.32 -13.01
C GLU A 234 27.66 20.07 -12.76
N ILE A 235 26.50 19.96 -13.41
CA ILE A 235 25.55 18.88 -13.16
C ILE A 235 25.29 18.04 -14.40
N GLN A 236 26.11 18.17 -15.44
CA GLN A 236 25.94 17.43 -16.67
C GLN A 236 26.06 15.91 -16.44
N GLU A 237 26.87 15.49 -15.47
CA GLU A 237 26.99 14.10 -15.03
C GLU A 237 25.65 13.50 -14.51
N LEU A 238 24.71 14.32 -14.05
CA LEU A 238 23.39 13.87 -13.63
C LEU A 238 22.54 13.35 -14.79
N SER A 239 22.77 13.81 -16.02
CA SER A 239 21.96 13.34 -17.15
C SER A 239 22.16 11.84 -17.35
N HIS A 240 23.39 11.35 -17.20
CA HIS A 240 23.71 9.93 -17.31
C HIS A 240 23.06 9.08 -16.24
N LEU A 241 22.88 9.62 -15.02
CA LEU A 241 22.14 8.93 -13.95
C LEU A 241 20.66 8.75 -14.28
N LEU A 242 20.09 9.64 -15.10
CA LEU A 242 18.69 9.56 -15.51
C LEU A 242 18.48 8.61 -16.69
N ASP A 243 19.52 8.15 -17.38
CA ASP A 243 19.39 7.29 -18.58
C ASP A 243 18.98 5.85 -18.21
N ASP A 244 19.56 5.30 -17.13
CA ASP A 244 19.33 3.92 -16.66
C ASP A 244 19.06 3.88 -15.13
N PRO A 245 17.93 4.45 -14.66
CA PRO A 245 17.57 4.46 -13.25
C PRO A 245 17.06 3.07 -12.82
N VAL A 246 17.41 2.67 -11.60
CA VAL A 246 16.79 1.51 -10.94
C VAL A 246 15.51 1.98 -10.27
N GLN A 247 14.35 1.58 -10.79
CA GLN A 247 13.05 1.96 -10.25
C GLN A 247 12.45 0.80 -9.44
N ILE A 248 12.19 1.05 -8.16
CA ILE A 248 11.59 0.09 -7.23
C ILE A 248 10.22 0.62 -6.85
N LEU A 249 9.17 0.01 -7.40
CA LEU A 249 7.78 0.38 -7.16
C LEU A 249 7.15 -0.59 -6.15
N MET A 250 6.88 -0.08 -4.95
CA MET A 250 6.14 -0.77 -3.90
C MET A 250 4.71 -0.24 -3.83
N THR A 251 3.73 -1.10 -3.61
CA THR A 251 2.33 -0.72 -3.42
C THR A 251 1.72 -1.43 -2.22
N TYR A 252 0.78 -0.76 -1.56
CA TYR A 252 -0.09 -1.33 -0.53
C TYR A 252 -1.54 -1.53 -1.03
N ASN A 253 -1.74 -1.59 -2.34
CA ASN A 253 -3.03 -1.91 -2.94
C ASN A 253 -3.29 -3.44 -2.94
N GLU A 254 -4.55 -3.85 -3.16
CA GLU A 254 -4.99 -5.22 -3.50
C GLU A 254 -4.15 -6.37 -2.92
N ASN A 255 -4.47 -6.79 -1.68
CA ASN A 255 -3.83 -7.90 -0.95
C ASN A 255 -2.36 -7.69 -0.51
N LEU A 256 -1.75 -6.54 -0.77
CA LEU A 256 -0.37 -6.20 -0.34
C LEU A 256 -0.30 -5.29 0.90
N PHE A 257 -1.35 -5.29 1.73
CA PHE A 257 -1.40 -4.60 3.01
C PHE A 257 -0.21 -4.98 3.92
N PRO A 258 0.16 -4.14 4.90
CA PRO A 258 1.17 -4.51 5.89
C PRO A 258 0.82 -5.85 6.55
N LEU A 259 1.70 -6.84 6.38
CA LEU A 259 1.53 -8.19 6.89
C LEU A 259 1.89 -8.22 8.38
N ASN A 260 1.26 -9.12 9.15
CA ASN A 260 1.60 -9.28 10.57
C ASN A 260 3.07 -9.68 10.79
N ILE A 261 3.67 -10.44 9.85
CA ILE A 261 5.09 -10.82 9.89
C ILE A 261 6.01 -9.61 9.69
N GLU A 262 5.58 -8.57 8.99
CA GLU A 262 6.36 -7.34 8.84
C GLU A 262 6.44 -6.56 10.16
N LYS A 263 5.44 -6.72 11.04
CA LYS A 263 5.48 -6.13 12.38
C LYS A 263 6.56 -6.78 13.23
N THR A 264 6.68 -8.11 13.20
CA THR A 264 7.66 -8.83 14.04
C THR A 264 9.09 -8.50 13.64
N LEU A 265 9.33 -8.34 12.34
CA LEU A 265 10.61 -7.92 11.77
C LEU A 265 10.92 -6.42 11.98
N GLY A 266 9.90 -5.59 12.22
CA GLY A 266 10.05 -4.13 12.31
C GLY A 266 10.10 -3.45 10.93
N ALA A 267 9.74 -2.17 10.89
CA ALA A 267 9.55 -1.44 9.63
C ALA A 267 10.79 -1.40 8.73
N ASN A 268 12.00 -1.28 9.32
CA ASN A 268 13.23 -1.15 8.55
C ASN A 268 13.54 -2.44 7.75
N SER A 269 13.52 -3.60 8.42
CA SER A 269 13.72 -4.90 7.78
C SER A 269 12.58 -5.27 6.84
N ALA A 270 11.33 -4.96 7.22
CA ALA A 270 10.17 -5.18 6.36
C ALA A 270 10.26 -4.43 5.03
N ILE A 271 10.63 -3.13 5.06
CA ILE A 271 10.83 -2.34 3.84
C ILE A 271 12.04 -2.83 3.06
N GLY A 272 13.13 -3.22 3.73
CA GLY A 272 14.28 -3.86 3.08
C GLY A 272 13.88 -5.11 2.29
N LEU A 273 13.07 -5.99 2.89
CA LEU A 273 12.54 -7.18 2.21
C LEU A 273 11.61 -6.84 1.05
N ARG A 274 10.72 -5.85 1.20
CA ARG A 274 9.87 -5.38 0.08
C ARG A 274 10.68 -4.84 -1.09
N ILE A 275 11.75 -4.09 -0.81
CA ILE A 275 12.67 -3.57 -1.83
C ILE A 275 13.33 -4.74 -2.60
N LEU A 276 13.83 -5.75 -1.87
CA LEU A 276 14.43 -6.93 -2.47
C LEU A 276 13.40 -7.73 -3.30
N HIS A 277 12.19 -7.93 -2.77
CA HIS A 277 11.08 -8.58 -3.47
C HIS A 277 10.74 -7.87 -4.78
N CYS A 278 10.51 -6.55 -4.73
CA CYS A 278 10.17 -5.76 -5.92
C CYS A 278 11.27 -5.75 -6.99
N TYR A 279 12.54 -5.97 -6.63
CA TYR A 279 13.65 -5.98 -7.58
C TYR A 279 13.99 -7.40 -8.08
N PHE A 280 13.99 -8.41 -7.21
CA PHE A 280 14.42 -9.77 -7.54
C PHE A 280 13.27 -10.73 -7.87
N ASP A 281 12.05 -10.53 -7.34
CA ASP A 281 10.97 -11.51 -7.44
C ASP A 281 9.58 -10.88 -7.38
N SER A 282 9.09 -10.31 -8.49
CA SER A 282 7.71 -9.82 -8.57
C SER A 282 6.70 -10.90 -8.97
N GLN A 283 7.12 -12.17 -9.09
CA GLN A 283 6.25 -13.25 -9.55
C GLN A 283 5.64 -14.03 -8.39
N THR A 284 6.33 -14.14 -7.26
CA THR A 284 5.77 -14.73 -6.04
C THR A 284 5.01 -13.70 -5.21
N TYR A 285 4.08 -14.19 -4.38
CA TYR A 285 3.44 -13.34 -3.37
C TYR A 285 4.48 -12.92 -2.32
N LEU A 286 4.43 -11.64 -1.91
CA LEU A 286 5.35 -11.08 -0.91
C LEU A 286 5.45 -11.93 0.36
N LYS A 287 4.34 -12.52 0.82
CA LYS A 287 4.33 -13.39 2.00
C LYS A 287 5.21 -14.62 1.80
N ASP A 288 5.15 -15.25 0.63
CA ASP A 288 5.92 -16.45 0.32
C ASP A 288 7.40 -16.12 0.17
N PHE A 289 7.72 -14.95 -0.41
CA PHE A 289 9.08 -14.43 -0.44
C PHE A 289 9.65 -14.20 0.96
N ILE A 290 8.90 -13.53 1.84
CA ILE A 290 9.32 -13.28 3.23
C ILE A 290 9.52 -14.60 3.98
N ASN A 291 8.60 -15.56 3.82
CA ASN A 291 8.73 -16.86 4.46
C ASN A 291 10.00 -17.59 3.99
N GLN A 292 10.31 -17.60 2.68
CA GLN A 292 11.55 -18.20 2.17
C GLN A 292 12.81 -17.52 2.72
N MET A 293 12.78 -16.19 2.85
CA MET A 293 13.89 -15.45 3.48
C MET A 293 14.05 -15.85 4.96
N ILE A 294 12.95 -16.00 5.69
CA ILE A 294 12.96 -16.43 7.09
C ILE A 294 13.46 -17.88 7.23
N ASP A 295 13.01 -18.78 6.35
CA ASP A 295 13.42 -20.19 6.36
C ASP A 295 14.94 -20.33 6.13
N GLU A 296 15.52 -19.48 5.28
CA GLU A 296 16.96 -19.49 4.97
C GLU A 296 17.82 -18.79 6.04
N PHE A 297 17.39 -17.62 6.52
CA PHE A 297 18.24 -16.73 7.33
C PHE A 297 17.79 -16.56 8.78
N GLY A 298 16.59 -17.02 9.14
CA GLY A 298 15.96 -16.80 10.43
C GLY A 298 15.33 -15.40 10.57
N ASP A 299 14.26 -15.29 11.36
CA ASP A 299 13.52 -14.04 11.58
C ASP A 299 14.30 -13.01 12.42
N GLU A 300 14.85 -13.42 13.57
CA GLU A 300 15.64 -12.55 14.45
C GLU A 300 16.95 -12.06 13.79
N PRO A 301 17.73 -12.91 13.10
CA PRO A 301 18.88 -12.43 12.34
C PRO A 301 18.52 -11.42 11.24
N LEU A 302 17.42 -11.64 10.50
CA LEU A 302 16.94 -10.68 9.50
C LEU A 302 16.53 -9.36 10.16
N LYS A 303 15.75 -9.41 11.23
CA LYS A 303 15.32 -8.23 12.00
C LYS A 303 16.49 -7.40 12.54
N GLN A 304 17.57 -8.05 12.95
CA GLN A 304 18.73 -7.38 13.55
C GLN A 304 19.70 -6.81 12.49
N ASN A 305 19.80 -7.45 11.32
CA ASN A 305 20.86 -7.14 10.35
C ASN A 305 20.36 -6.58 9.01
N LEU A 306 19.17 -6.97 8.56
CA LEU A 306 18.63 -6.48 7.29
C LEU A 306 17.94 -5.13 7.50
N ASP A 307 18.49 -4.10 6.89
CA ASP A 307 17.87 -2.77 6.81
C ASP A 307 17.72 -2.31 5.34
N VAL A 308 17.09 -1.16 5.15
CA VAL A 308 16.91 -0.57 3.81
C VAL A 308 18.25 -0.31 3.11
N SER A 309 19.29 0.10 3.85
CA SER A 309 20.61 0.39 3.27
C SER A 309 21.29 -0.87 2.75
N MET A 310 21.20 -1.97 3.51
CA MET A 310 21.70 -3.27 3.13
C MET A 310 20.98 -3.80 1.89
N ALA A 311 19.64 -3.69 1.85
CA ALA A 311 18.86 -4.06 0.68
C ALA A 311 19.29 -3.28 -0.59
N ILE A 312 19.53 -1.98 -0.44
CA ILE A 312 20.03 -1.12 -1.53
C ILE A 312 21.44 -1.55 -1.97
N ASN A 313 22.33 -1.86 -1.03
CA ASN A 313 23.69 -2.33 -1.35
C ASN A 313 23.68 -3.68 -2.07
N ILE A 314 22.79 -4.61 -1.69
CA ILE A 314 22.58 -5.88 -2.39
C ILE A 314 22.18 -5.63 -3.85
N ILE A 315 21.24 -4.72 -4.08
CA ILE A 315 20.82 -4.32 -5.44
C ILE A 315 21.99 -3.67 -6.20
N ALA A 316 22.72 -2.75 -5.57
CA ALA A 316 23.86 -2.08 -6.19
C ALA A 316 24.96 -3.09 -6.58
N LYS A 317 25.29 -4.05 -5.71
CA LYS A 317 26.23 -5.15 -5.98
C LYS A 317 25.74 -6.02 -7.15
N SER A 318 24.46 -6.37 -7.17
CA SER A 318 23.83 -7.13 -8.27
C SER A 318 23.98 -6.45 -9.63
N ILE A 319 23.95 -5.11 -9.68
CA ILE A 319 24.05 -4.35 -10.93
C ILE A 319 25.51 -4.12 -11.34
N ARG A 320 26.35 -3.77 -10.36
CA ARG A 320 27.75 -3.41 -10.59
C ARG A 320 28.63 -4.61 -10.91
N GLY A 321 28.32 -5.77 -10.33
CA GLY A 321 29.26 -6.90 -10.32
C GLY A 321 30.61 -6.42 -9.79
N ASN A 322 31.62 -6.41 -10.66
CA ASN A 322 32.98 -5.97 -10.32
C ASN A 322 33.22 -4.45 -10.46
N ASP A 323 32.32 -3.69 -11.09
CA ASP A 323 32.49 -2.24 -11.28
C ASP A 323 31.87 -1.44 -10.13
N VAL A 324 32.60 -1.39 -9.01
CA VAL A 324 32.18 -0.69 -7.79
C VAL A 324 32.00 0.83 -8.01
N SER A 325 32.66 1.39 -9.03
CA SER A 325 32.67 2.82 -9.32
C SER A 325 31.47 3.30 -10.14
N ARG A 326 30.72 2.40 -10.77
CA ARG A 326 29.57 2.75 -11.60
C ARG A 326 28.53 3.52 -10.78
N PRO A 327 28.21 4.77 -11.15
CA PRO A 327 27.20 5.55 -10.44
C PRO A 327 25.81 4.97 -10.72
N LEU A 328 24.97 4.92 -9.68
CA LEU A 328 23.60 4.39 -9.75
C LEU A 328 22.61 5.40 -9.20
N LEU A 329 21.48 5.56 -9.90
CA LEU A 329 20.29 6.23 -9.40
C LEU A 329 19.27 5.16 -9.00
N ILE A 330 18.89 5.13 -7.73
CA ILE A 330 17.86 4.24 -7.22
C ILE A 330 16.65 5.09 -6.81
N TYR A 331 15.55 4.88 -7.52
CA TYR A 331 14.28 5.53 -7.27
C TYR A 331 13.35 4.57 -6.52
N ILE A 332 13.04 4.91 -5.27
CA ILE A 332 12.16 4.11 -4.41
C ILE A 332 10.81 4.79 -4.34
N ALA A 333 9.78 4.09 -4.79
CA ALA A 333 8.46 4.64 -4.99
C ALA A 333 7.45 3.83 -4.19
N LEU A 334 6.68 4.49 -3.32
CA LEU A 334 5.69 3.87 -2.44
C LEU A 334 4.28 4.37 -2.76
N ASP A 335 3.44 3.54 -3.36
CA ASP A 335 2.05 3.87 -3.63
C ASP A 335 1.10 3.42 -2.51
N GLU A 336 -0.02 4.12 -2.38
CA GLU A 336 -1.03 3.94 -1.34
C GLU A 336 -0.46 4.04 0.11
N PHE A 337 0.51 4.93 0.35
CA PHE A 337 1.19 5.04 1.66
C PHE A 337 0.24 5.32 2.83
N GLN A 338 -0.91 5.93 2.59
CA GLN A 338 -1.89 6.22 3.65
C GLN A 338 -2.44 4.93 4.29
N LYS A 339 -2.33 3.77 3.63
CA LYS A 339 -2.68 2.45 4.18
C LYS A 339 -1.76 2.03 5.32
N LEU A 340 -0.59 2.67 5.45
CA LEU A 340 0.30 2.48 6.59
C LEU A 340 -0.20 3.17 7.86
N VAL A 341 -1.10 4.14 7.72
CA VAL A 341 -1.78 4.77 8.86
C VAL A 341 -2.86 3.82 9.37
N GLY A 342 -2.77 3.42 10.63
CA GLY A 342 -3.69 2.47 11.24
C GLY A 342 -3.55 1.06 10.66
N ALA A 343 -2.32 0.67 10.27
CA ALA A 343 -2.02 -0.70 9.86
C ALA A 343 -2.62 -1.70 10.87
N PRO A 344 -3.05 -2.92 10.45
CA PRO A 344 -3.90 -3.81 11.26
C PRO A 344 -3.37 -4.14 12.66
N PHE A 345 -2.06 -3.97 12.85
CA PHE A 345 -1.35 -4.23 14.09
C PHE A 345 -1.07 -3.00 14.96
N CYS A 346 -1.38 -1.79 14.49
CA CYS A 346 -1.40 -0.55 15.25
C CYS A 346 -2.70 -0.52 16.07
N LYS A 347 -2.72 -1.18 17.24
CA LYS A 347 -3.88 -1.29 18.14
C LYS A 347 -4.10 -0.06 19.03
N GLY A 348 -3.58 1.09 18.63
CA GLY A 348 -3.62 2.28 19.44
C GLY A 348 -4.91 3.07 19.30
N ASP A 349 -5.49 3.48 20.44
CA ASP A 349 -6.69 4.32 20.45
C ASP A 349 -6.37 5.78 20.06
N ASN A 350 -5.11 6.21 20.21
CA ASN A 350 -4.67 7.56 19.88
C ASN A 350 -4.07 7.67 18.46
N GLU A 351 -4.13 8.88 17.89
CA GLU A 351 -3.68 9.16 16.52
C GLU A 351 -2.16 9.00 16.32
N GLN A 352 -1.36 9.11 17.38
CA GLN A 352 0.10 8.94 17.28
C GLN A 352 0.47 7.48 17.06
N GLU A 353 -0.15 6.55 17.80
CA GLU A 353 0.07 5.12 17.68
C GLU A 353 -0.40 4.58 16.32
N LYS A 354 -1.48 5.13 15.76
CA LYS A 354 -1.92 4.80 14.39
C LYS A 354 -0.89 5.21 13.32
N ARG A 355 -0.10 6.26 13.56
CA ARG A 355 0.88 6.78 12.59
C ARG A 355 2.28 6.24 12.80
N GLN A 356 2.50 5.45 13.85
CA GLN A 356 3.82 5.00 14.25
C GLN A 356 4.52 4.17 13.16
N TYR A 357 3.81 3.24 12.51
CA TYR A 357 4.41 2.43 11.46
C TYR A 357 4.81 3.26 10.23
N LEU A 358 3.94 4.17 9.77
CA LEU A 358 4.29 5.11 8.70
C LEU A 358 5.53 5.95 9.06
N LYS A 359 5.61 6.43 10.31
CA LYS A 359 6.76 7.18 10.81
C LYS A 359 8.05 6.34 10.73
N GLU A 360 8.02 5.09 11.17
CA GLU A 360 9.18 4.19 11.11
C GLU A 360 9.61 3.90 9.67
N VAL A 361 8.66 3.70 8.75
CA VAL A 361 8.94 3.56 7.30
C VAL A 361 9.62 4.81 6.74
N ILE A 362 9.13 6.00 7.09
CA ILE A 362 9.74 7.28 6.67
C ILE A 362 11.16 7.43 7.23
N LEU A 363 11.38 7.02 8.49
CA LEU A 363 12.72 7.05 9.11
C LEU A 363 13.69 6.09 8.41
N ALA A 364 13.25 4.89 8.07
CA ALA A 364 14.06 3.90 7.37
C ALA A 364 14.45 4.38 5.95
N LEU A 365 13.48 4.85 5.16
CA LEU A 365 13.72 5.40 3.82
C LEU A 365 14.60 6.66 3.86
N GLY A 366 14.30 7.59 4.75
CA GLY A 366 15.08 8.83 4.91
C GLY A 366 16.51 8.56 5.36
N GLY A 367 16.71 7.56 6.25
CA GLY A 367 18.03 7.12 6.69
C GLY A 367 18.89 6.63 5.54
N ALA A 368 18.32 5.79 4.66
CA ALA A 368 19.01 5.30 3.48
C ALA A 368 19.40 6.42 2.51
N MET A 369 18.54 7.43 2.31
CA MET A 369 18.83 8.60 1.45
C MET A 369 20.00 9.46 1.93
N CYS A 370 20.39 9.37 3.20
CA CYS A 370 21.48 10.15 3.78
C CYS A 370 22.87 9.55 3.51
N CYS A 371 22.98 8.52 2.67
CA CYS A 371 24.27 7.98 2.26
C CYS A 371 25.05 9.01 1.41
N LYS A 372 26.36 9.12 1.65
CA LYS A 372 27.22 10.03 0.89
C LYS A 372 27.50 9.45 -0.50
N PHE A 373 27.12 10.19 -1.55
CA PHE A 373 27.27 9.74 -2.94
C PHE A 373 28.74 9.49 -3.30
N SER A 374 29.66 10.32 -2.78
CA SER A 374 31.10 10.18 -3.05
C SER A 374 31.74 8.91 -2.50
N ILE A 375 31.04 8.16 -1.63
CA ILE A 375 31.54 6.92 -1.02
C ILE A 375 30.89 5.72 -1.70
N ASN A 376 29.56 5.74 -1.82
CA ASN A 376 28.80 4.58 -2.29
C ASN A 376 28.50 4.63 -3.79
N HIS A 377 28.68 5.78 -4.45
CA HIS A 377 28.27 6.05 -5.83
C HIS A 377 26.78 5.73 -6.10
N VAL A 378 25.95 5.65 -5.06
CA VAL A 378 24.51 5.40 -5.14
C VAL A 378 23.79 6.67 -4.71
N PHE A 379 22.94 7.20 -5.58
CA PHE A 379 22.05 8.31 -5.29
C PHE A 379 20.62 7.78 -5.17
N ILE A 380 19.96 8.08 -4.05
CA ILE A 380 18.64 7.56 -3.73
C ILE A 380 17.65 8.72 -3.67
N ILE A 381 16.51 8.54 -4.34
CA ILE A 381 15.35 9.43 -4.20
C ILE A 381 14.12 8.60 -3.83
N CYS A 382 13.33 9.12 -2.89
CA CYS A 382 12.12 8.47 -2.41
C CYS A 382 10.88 9.31 -2.74
N HIS A 383 9.81 8.65 -3.20
CA HIS A 383 8.53 9.29 -3.52
C HIS A 383 7.36 8.45 -3.01
N LEU A 384 6.51 9.06 -2.21
CA LEU A 384 5.29 8.46 -1.66
C LEU A 384 4.06 9.02 -2.40
N ALA A 385 3.13 8.18 -2.81
CA ALA A 385 1.84 8.57 -3.37
C ALA A 385 0.69 7.96 -2.57
N GLY A 386 -0.38 8.73 -2.37
CA GLY A 386 -1.49 8.24 -1.54
C GLY A 386 -2.70 9.15 -1.51
N THR A 387 -3.88 8.55 -1.27
CA THR A 387 -5.13 9.31 -1.17
C THR A 387 -5.28 9.87 0.24
N LEU A 388 -4.79 11.09 0.44
CA LEU A 388 -4.84 11.78 1.71
C LEU A 388 -5.25 13.24 1.49
N LEU A 389 -6.30 13.68 2.17
CA LEU A 389 -6.69 15.10 2.16
C LEU A 389 -6.28 15.83 3.43
N THR A 390 -6.17 15.14 4.57
CA THR A 390 -5.65 15.73 5.81
C THR A 390 -4.26 16.33 5.56
N PRO A 391 -3.97 17.57 6.04
CA PRO A 391 -2.67 18.19 5.87
C PRO A 391 -1.54 17.25 6.29
N LEU A 392 -0.50 17.16 5.46
CA LEU A 392 0.65 16.29 5.72
C LEU A 392 1.36 16.65 7.03
N SER A 393 1.33 17.92 7.41
CA SER A 393 1.81 18.39 8.71
C SER A 393 1.11 17.74 9.89
N ASN A 394 -0.09 17.19 9.71
CA ASN A 394 -0.75 16.42 10.75
C ASN A 394 -0.29 14.96 10.67
N VAL A 395 -0.25 14.36 9.48
CA VAL A 395 0.03 12.92 9.30
C VAL A 395 1.49 12.55 9.53
N ILE A 396 2.42 13.41 9.11
CA ILE A 396 3.87 13.17 9.11
C ILE A 396 4.60 14.18 10.03
N ALA A 397 3.85 14.94 10.84
CA ALA A 397 4.32 15.99 11.76
C ALA A 397 5.59 15.66 12.56
N SER A 398 5.71 14.39 12.96
CA SER A 398 6.71 13.88 13.88
C SER A 398 7.89 13.19 13.19
N SER A 399 7.94 13.19 11.85
CA SER A 399 9.11 12.67 11.15
C SER A 399 10.25 13.69 11.25
N SER A 400 11.46 13.21 11.48
CA SER A 400 12.66 14.06 11.52
C SER A 400 13.19 14.42 10.13
N TYR A 401 12.49 14.02 9.05
CA TYR A 401 12.89 14.20 7.67
C TYR A 401 11.99 15.22 6.98
N ARG A 402 12.60 16.12 6.23
CA ARG A 402 11.87 17.08 5.40
C ARG A 402 11.09 16.32 4.33
N HIS A 403 9.92 16.82 3.98
CA HIS A 403 9.15 16.35 2.84
C HIS A 403 8.79 17.50 1.91
N ILE A 404 8.60 17.20 0.64
CA ILE A 404 8.10 18.14 -0.37
C ILE A 404 6.80 17.58 -0.92
N THR A 405 5.72 18.32 -0.75
CA THR A 405 4.44 18.02 -1.39
C THR A 405 4.50 18.42 -2.85
N LEU A 406 4.29 17.45 -3.74
CA LEU A 406 4.24 17.70 -5.16
C LEU A 406 2.82 18.13 -5.56
N PRO A 407 2.67 19.24 -6.28
CA PRO A 407 1.36 19.70 -6.72
C PRO A 407 0.78 18.73 -7.74
N ILE A 408 -0.50 18.36 -7.58
CA ILE A 408 -1.26 17.47 -8.45
C ILE A 408 -2.59 18.12 -8.87
N PRO A 409 -2.55 19.31 -9.48
CA PRO A 409 -3.74 20.11 -9.74
C PRO A 409 -4.68 19.44 -10.75
N LEU A 410 -5.91 19.94 -10.77
CA LEU A 410 -6.85 19.68 -11.86
C LEU A 410 -6.27 20.15 -13.19
N LEU A 411 -6.67 19.50 -14.28
CA LEU A 411 -6.26 19.85 -15.64
C LEU A 411 -6.89 21.16 -16.05
N LEU A 412 -6.11 22.06 -16.62
CA LEU A 412 -6.61 23.28 -17.24
C LEU A 412 -7.20 22.96 -18.63
N PRO A 413 -8.06 23.83 -19.19
CA PRO A 413 -8.58 23.65 -20.55
C PRO A 413 -7.50 23.44 -21.61
N ILE A 414 -6.34 24.09 -21.45
CA ILE A 414 -5.19 23.93 -22.35
C ILE A 414 -4.59 22.52 -22.28
N ASP A 415 -4.57 21.89 -21.11
CA ASP A 415 -4.11 20.51 -20.94
C ASP A 415 -5.08 19.53 -21.61
N THR A 416 -6.38 19.78 -21.47
CA THR A 416 -7.42 19.00 -22.16
C THR A 416 -7.30 19.12 -23.68
N ASN A 417 -7.02 20.31 -24.20
CA ASN A 417 -6.76 20.50 -25.64
C ASN A 417 -5.56 19.67 -26.10
N SER A 418 -4.46 19.70 -25.35
CA SER A 418 -3.27 18.90 -25.64
C SER A 418 -3.57 17.40 -25.70
N LEU A 419 -4.49 16.88 -24.86
CA LEU A 419 -4.92 15.49 -24.94
C LEU A 419 -5.67 15.19 -26.24
N PHE A 420 -6.62 16.05 -26.63
CA PHE A 420 -7.35 15.88 -27.89
C PHE A 420 -6.42 15.88 -29.11
N GLU A 421 -5.41 16.76 -29.11
CA GLU A 421 -4.42 16.85 -30.20
C GLU A 421 -3.55 15.59 -30.30
N GLN A 422 -3.01 15.13 -29.17
CA GLN A 422 -2.04 14.02 -29.15
C GLN A 422 -2.68 12.67 -29.43
N LEU A 423 -3.94 12.46 -29.02
CA LEU A 423 -4.61 11.18 -29.23
C LEU A 423 -5.10 11.00 -30.68
N GLN A 424 -5.05 12.05 -31.51
CA GLN A 424 -5.52 12.06 -32.91
C GLN A 424 -6.94 11.50 -33.12
N LEU A 425 -7.74 11.39 -32.04
CA LEU A 425 -9.03 10.69 -32.04
C LEU A 425 -10.01 11.28 -33.03
N THR A 426 -9.80 12.54 -33.43
CA THR A 426 -10.88 13.38 -33.91
C THR A 426 -10.47 14.44 -34.93
N LYS A 427 -9.70 14.12 -36.00
CA LYS A 427 -9.44 14.97 -37.20
C LYS A 427 -9.90 16.45 -37.08
N SER A 428 -9.33 17.20 -36.14
CA SER A 428 -9.73 18.56 -35.70
C SER A 428 -11.23 18.86 -35.41
N TRP A 429 -12.18 17.91 -35.51
CA TRP A 429 -13.63 18.18 -35.37
C TRP A 429 -14.05 18.58 -33.96
N TRP A 430 -13.29 18.15 -32.95
CA TRP A 430 -13.53 18.52 -31.57
C TRP A 430 -13.47 20.05 -31.34
N LEU A 431 -12.69 20.78 -32.15
CA LEU A 431 -12.63 22.25 -32.10
C LEU A 431 -14.00 22.88 -32.41
N ASN A 432 -14.74 22.26 -33.32
CA ASN A 432 -16.05 22.74 -33.77
C ASN A 432 -17.21 22.25 -32.88
N SER A 433 -16.97 21.25 -32.03
CA SER A 433 -17.99 20.74 -31.11
C SER A 433 -17.97 21.49 -29.77
N LEU A 434 -18.84 22.50 -29.64
CA LEU A 434 -18.98 23.27 -28.40
C LEU A 434 -19.39 22.37 -27.22
N LEU A 435 -20.35 21.46 -27.43
CA LEU A 435 -20.83 20.54 -26.40
C LEU A 435 -19.73 19.62 -25.88
N LEU A 436 -18.92 19.05 -26.78
CA LEU A 436 -17.79 18.20 -26.42
C LEU A 436 -16.77 18.99 -25.57
N ARG A 437 -16.38 20.18 -26.02
CA ARG A 437 -15.40 21.00 -25.31
C ARG A 437 -15.92 21.46 -23.95
N ALA A 438 -17.16 21.94 -23.88
CA ALA A 438 -17.78 22.32 -22.62
C ALA A 438 -17.82 21.13 -21.64
N THR A 439 -18.17 19.93 -22.13
CA THR A 439 -18.19 18.73 -21.30
C THR A 439 -16.80 18.33 -20.81
N ALA A 440 -15.81 18.33 -21.69
CA ALA A 440 -14.44 18.01 -21.32
C ALA A 440 -13.89 19.02 -20.31
N TYR A 441 -14.12 20.32 -20.52
CA TYR A 441 -13.65 21.37 -19.60
C TYR A 441 -14.35 21.35 -18.25
N ASP A 442 -15.53 20.73 -18.12
CA ASP A 442 -16.22 20.56 -16.84
C ASP A 442 -15.83 19.29 -16.07
N ILE A 443 -15.03 18.41 -16.67
CA ILE A 443 -14.54 17.22 -15.96
C ILE A 443 -13.27 17.57 -15.19
N MET A 444 -12.26 18.15 -15.86
CA MET A 444 -10.94 18.61 -15.36
C MET A 444 -10.08 17.61 -14.56
N LEU A 445 -10.66 16.52 -14.04
CA LEU A 445 -9.96 15.45 -13.36
C LEU A 445 -9.26 14.57 -14.38
N PRO A 446 -7.94 14.32 -14.28
CA PRO A 446 -7.21 13.47 -15.22
C PRO A 446 -7.90 12.13 -15.48
N ARG A 447 -8.22 11.37 -14.42
CA ARG A 447 -8.91 10.07 -14.56
C ARG A 447 -10.31 10.19 -15.16
N GLY A 448 -11.01 11.30 -14.89
CA GLY A 448 -12.31 11.56 -15.47
C GLY A 448 -12.21 11.82 -16.97
N ILE A 449 -11.25 12.66 -17.39
CA ILE A 449 -10.99 12.97 -18.79
C ILE A 449 -10.55 11.73 -19.56
N GLU A 450 -9.67 10.92 -18.98
CA GLU A 450 -9.27 9.64 -19.56
C GLU A 450 -10.49 8.74 -19.83
N ALA A 451 -11.44 8.64 -18.90
CA ALA A 451 -12.68 7.87 -19.08
C ALA A 451 -13.61 8.43 -20.14
N PHE A 452 -13.72 9.74 -20.18
CA PHE A 452 -14.48 10.43 -21.20
C PHE A 452 -13.93 10.17 -22.60
N LEU A 453 -12.61 10.34 -22.77
CA LEU A 453 -11.93 10.16 -24.04
C LEU A 453 -11.84 8.70 -24.47
N GLU A 454 -11.70 7.77 -23.52
CA GLU A 454 -11.73 6.33 -23.78
C GLU A 454 -13.10 5.91 -24.35
N TYR A 455 -14.20 6.42 -23.80
CA TYR A 455 -15.54 6.17 -24.32
C TYR A 455 -15.69 6.70 -25.76
N ILE A 456 -15.23 7.93 -26.02
CA ILE A 456 -15.26 8.55 -27.35
C ILE A 456 -14.42 7.72 -28.33
N SER A 457 -13.18 7.39 -27.96
CA SER A 457 -12.27 6.57 -28.76
C SER A 457 -12.90 5.23 -29.13
N ASN A 458 -13.48 4.53 -28.17
CA ASN A 458 -14.13 3.25 -28.39
C ASN A 458 -15.37 3.36 -29.29
N SER A 459 -16.09 4.47 -29.24
CA SER A 459 -17.25 4.72 -30.09
C SER A 459 -16.83 4.94 -31.54
N ILE A 460 -15.78 5.73 -31.76
CA ILE A 460 -15.21 5.98 -33.10
C ILE A 460 -14.66 4.68 -33.70
N SER A 461 -13.96 3.87 -32.91
CA SER A 461 -13.46 2.56 -33.33
C SER A 461 -14.56 1.58 -33.75
N LYS A 462 -15.79 1.78 -33.26
CA LYS A 462 -16.99 1.03 -33.67
C LYS A 462 -17.67 1.60 -34.92
N GLY A 463 -17.12 2.65 -35.51
CA GLY A 463 -17.63 3.28 -36.73
C GLY A 463 -18.67 4.37 -36.51
N LEU A 464 -18.93 4.80 -35.27
CA LEU A 464 -19.84 5.92 -35.02
C LEU A 464 -19.21 7.23 -35.50
N SER A 465 -20.00 8.04 -36.20
CA SER A 465 -19.62 9.41 -36.51
C SER A 465 -19.68 10.30 -35.25
N PRO A 466 -18.93 11.41 -35.20
CA PRO A 466 -18.93 12.32 -34.05
C PRO A 466 -20.31 12.82 -33.59
N SER A 467 -21.27 12.96 -34.50
CA SER A 467 -22.63 13.39 -34.19
C SER A 467 -23.49 12.29 -33.55
N GLU A 468 -23.09 11.02 -33.70
CA GLU A 468 -23.81 9.85 -33.16
C GLU A 468 -23.26 9.41 -31.80
N ILE A 469 -22.16 10.01 -31.34
CA ILE A 469 -21.57 9.69 -30.04
C ILE A 469 -22.45 10.27 -28.93
N ASP A 470 -22.82 9.41 -27.98
CA ASP A 470 -23.53 9.81 -26.78
C ASP A 470 -22.57 10.47 -25.77
N TYR A 471 -22.47 11.80 -25.83
CA TYR A 471 -21.66 12.58 -24.92
C TYR A 471 -22.20 12.59 -23.49
N ILE A 472 -23.49 12.30 -23.28
CA ILE A 472 -24.10 12.18 -21.95
C ILE A 472 -23.56 10.91 -21.28
N GLN A 473 -23.61 9.79 -22.00
CA GLN A 473 -23.05 8.52 -21.52
C GLN A 473 -21.54 8.64 -21.26
N ALA A 474 -20.80 9.33 -22.13
CA ALA A 474 -19.38 9.61 -21.93
C ALA A 474 -19.13 10.43 -20.66
N ALA A 475 -19.93 11.49 -20.42
CA ALA A 475 -19.86 12.32 -19.23
C ALA A 475 -20.17 11.51 -17.96
N ASP A 476 -21.13 10.58 -18.02
CA ASP A 476 -21.43 9.68 -16.91
C ASP A 476 -20.28 8.73 -16.58
N CYS A 477 -19.60 8.19 -17.59
CA CYS A 477 -18.38 7.41 -17.39
C CYS A 477 -17.31 8.21 -16.62
N ALA A 478 -17.12 9.49 -16.97
CA ALA A 478 -16.22 10.39 -16.25
C ALA A 478 -16.69 10.66 -14.81
N ARG A 479 -17.98 10.96 -14.64
CA ARG A 479 -18.60 11.25 -13.34
C ARG A 479 -18.48 10.09 -12.35
N MET A 480 -18.48 8.85 -12.84
CA MET A 480 -18.26 7.65 -12.02
C MET A 480 -16.82 7.57 -11.47
N LYS A 481 -15.85 8.26 -12.07
CA LYS A 481 -14.46 8.31 -11.58
C LYS A 481 -14.21 9.41 -10.56
N ILE A 482 -15.12 10.37 -10.43
CA ILE A 482 -15.02 11.46 -9.45
C ILE A 482 -15.48 10.94 -8.09
N ASP A 483 -14.51 10.74 -7.20
CA ASP A 483 -14.76 10.42 -5.79
C ASP A 483 -14.18 11.52 -4.89
N LEU A 484 -15.08 12.23 -4.22
CA LEU A 484 -14.76 13.26 -3.22
C LEU A 484 -15.14 12.78 -1.82
N SER A 485 -15.11 11.47 -1.60
CA SER A 485 -15.59 10.87 -0.36
C SER A 485 -14.80 11.23 0.88
N SER A 486 -13.52 11.49 0.68
CA SER A 486 -12.58 11.90 1.72
C SER A 486 -12.70 13.37 2.10
N VAL A 487 -13.45 14.20 1.35
CA VAL A 487 -13.63 15.63 1.67
C VAL A 487 -14.61 15.77 2.84
N PRO A 488 -14.21 16.37 3.98
CA PRO A 488 -15.11 16.61 5.11
C PRO A 488 -16.30 17.51 4.72
N SER A 489 -17.48 17.23 5.25
CA SER A 489 -18.71 17.97 4.91
C SER A 489 -18.62 19.47 5.21
N LEU A 490 -17.94 19.85 6.29
CA LEU A 490 -17.74 21.26 6.62
C LEU A 490 -16.76 21.95 5.66
N LEU A 491 -15.67 21.27 5.29
CA LEU A 491 -14.75 21.79 4.27
C LEU A 491 -15.47 21.97 2.93
N ALA A 492 -16.30 20.99 2.54
CA ALA A 492 -17.13 21.08 1.34
C ALA A 492 -18.09 22.29 1.38
N LYS A 493 -18.70 22.57 2.54
CA LYS A 493 -19.56 23.75 2.73
C LYS A 493 -18.80 25.05 2.51
N GLU A 494 -17.65 25.24 3.13
CA GLU A 494 -16.86 26.48 3.01
C GLU A 494 -16.40 26.71 1.56
N ILE A 495 -15.97 25.64 0.88
CA ILE A 495 -15.64 25.70 -0.55
C ILE A 495 -16.84 26.13 -1.38
N LEU A 496 -18.02 25.51 -1.16
CA LEU A 496 -19.25 25.87 -1.88
C LEU A 496 -19.68 27.31 -1.62
N VAL A 497 -19.59 27.79 -0.38
CA VAL A 497 -19.91 29.18 -0.03
C VAL A 497 -19.00 30.14 -0.79
N ALA A 498 -17.69 29.89 -0.82
CA ALA A 498 -16.73 30.73 -1.55
C ALA A 498 -17.03 30.78 -3.06
N ILE A 499 -17.40 29.65 -3.67
CA ILE A 499 -17.78 29.57 -5.09
C ILE A 499 -19.08 30.34 -5.36
N ILE A 500 -20.11 30.08 -4.56
CA ILE A 500 -21.46 30.61 -4.75
C ILE A 500 -21.48 32.13 -4.55
N LEU A 501 -20.88 32.61 -3.48
CA LEU A 501 -20.80 34.04 -3.17
C LEU A 501 -19.68 34.77 -3.93
N GLN A 502 -18.89 34.06 -4.75
CA GLN A 502 -17.74 34.60 -5.48
C GLN A 502 -16.77 35.35 -4.56
N LEU A 503 -16.55 34.81 -3.36
CA LEU A 503 -15.70 35.45 -2.35
C LEU A 503 -14.25 35.48 -2.83
N PRO A 504 -13.58 36.64 -2.82
CA PRO A 504 -12.16 36.71 -3.09
C PRO A 504 -11.39 36.09 -1.91
N VAL A 505 -10.45 35.21 -2.21
CA VAL A 505 -9.60 34.52 -1.22
C VAL A 505 -8.12 34.78 -1.53
N THR A 506 -7.28 34.71 -0.51
CA THR A 506 -5.81 34.67 -0.71
C THR A 506 -5.33 33.22 -0.59
N ARG A 507 -4.25 32.87 -1.30
CA ARG A 507 -3.67 31.51 -1.29
C ARG A 507 -3.37 30.97 0.11
N THR A 508 -2.93 31.87 1.00
CA THR A 508 -2.48 31.56 2.36
C THR A 508 -3.59 31.62 3.40
N SER A 509 -4.77 32.17 3.08
CA SER A 509 -5.90 32.18 4.01
C SER A 509 -6.40 30.75 4.27
N THR A 510 -6.86 30.51 5.50
CA THR A 510 -7.19 29.17 5.99
C THR A 510 -8.69 28.96 6.14
N ILE A 511 -9.13 27.74 5.86
CA ILE A 511 -10.44 27.20 6.20
C ILE A 511 -10.26 26.27 7.42
N CYS A 512 -10.95 26.57 8.51
CA CYS A 512 -10.90 25.75 9.73
C CYS A 512 -12.07 24.76 9.75
N THR A 513 -11.79 23.48 9.99
CA THR A 513 -12.82 22.45 10.23
C THR A 513 -13.06 22.23 11.74
N ILE A 514 -14.13 21.51 12.10
CA ILE A 514 -14.55 21.27 13.51
C ILE A 514 -13.47 20.56 14.35
N ASP A 515 -12.63 19.76 13.70
CA ASP A 515 -11.47 19.08 14.30
C ASP A 515 -10.23 19.98 14.42
N ASN A 516 -10.38 21.30 14.26
CA ASN A 516 -9.30 22.30 14.25
C ASN A 516 -8.23 22.04 13.17
N THR A 517 -8.55 21.28 12.13
CA THR A 517 -7.66 21.13 10.99
C THR A 517 -7.76 22.37 10.10
N ASN A 518 -6.61 22.98 9.79
CA ASN A 518 -6.52 24.17 8.95
C ASN A 518 -6.08 23.79 7.54
N TYR A 519 -6.87 24.20 6.54
CA TYR A 519 -6.58 24.02 5.12
C TYR A 519 -6.32 25.37 4.48
N THR A 520 -5.20 25.55 3.79
CA THR A 520 -5.02 26.74 2.94
C THR A 520 -5.68 26.50 1.57
N TRP A 521 -6.11 27.58 0.90
CA TRP A 521 -6.65 27.46 -0.46
C TRP A 521 -5.64 26.91 -1.46
N GLU A 522 -4.37 27.30 -1.32
CA GLU A 522 -3.26 26.74 -2.12
C GLU A 522 -3.09 25.24 -1.91
N TYR A 523 -3.26 24.74 -0.69
CA TYR A 523 -3.21 23.31 -0.42
C TYR A 523 -4.34 22.58 -1.16
N LEU A 524 -5.56 23.10 -1.13
CA LEU A 524 -6.71 22.48 -1.81
C LEU A 524 -6.53 22.47 -3.34
N GLU A 525 -6.01 23.55 -3.91
CA GLU A 525 -5.66 23.61 -5.34
C GLU A 525 -4.57 22.59 -5.69
N SER A 526 -3.49 22.56 -4.92
CA SER A 526 -2.36 21.65 -5.13
C SER A 526 -2.75 20.18 -4.99
N ASN A 527 -3.81 19.85 -4.24
CA ASN A 527 -4.32 18.49 -4.08
C ASN A 527 -5.40 18.11 -5.10
N GLY A 528 -5.68 18.98 -6.09
CA GLY A 528 -6.64 18.73 -7.15
C GLY A 528 -8.10 18.73 -6.68
N ILE A 529 -8.42 19.56 -5.68
CA ILE A 529 -9.81 19.73 -5.19
C ILE A 529 -10.54 20.84 -5.95
N LEU A 530 -9.86 21.95 -6.18
CA LEU A 530 -10.39 23.19 -6.76
C LEU A 530 -9.32 23.89 -7.59
N MET A 531 -9.66 25.04 -8.18
CA MET A 531 -8.71 25.95 -8.82
C MET A 531 -8.84 27.36 -8.27
N LEU A 532 -7.75 28.12 -8.30
CA LEU A 532 -7.72 29.52 -7.96
C LEU A 532 -7.50 30.37 -9.21
N HIS A 533 -8.50 31.17 -9.57
CA HIS A 533 -8.41 32.08 -10.70
C HIS A 533 -8.04 33.50 -10.23
N PRO A 534 -6.94 34.08 -10.72
CA PRO A 534 -6.49 35.39 -10.27
C PRO A 534 -7.51 36.47 -10.66
N VAL A 535 -7.75 37.43 -9.76
CA VAL A 535 -8.64 38.58 -9.99
C VAL A 535 -7.86 39.89 -9.95
N VAL A 536 -7.15 40.12 -8.85
CA VAL A 536 -6.22 41.23 -8.62
C VAL A 536 -5.03 40.69 -7.83
N ALA A 537 -3.96 41.49 -7.66
CA ALA A 537 -2.76 41.05 -6.95
C ALA A 537 -3.12 40.37 -5.61
N ASP A 538 -2.66 39.12 -5.45
CA ASP A 538 -2.85 38.25 -4.30
C ASP A 538 -4.28 37.77 -3.97
N TYR A 539 -5.29 38.16 -4.76
CA TYR A 539 -6.68 37.70 -4.59
C TYR A 539 -7.16 36.84 -5.75
N TYR A 540 -7.86 35.77 -5.38
CA TYR A 540 -8.31 34.72 -6.28
C TYR A 540 -9.78 34.42 -6.08
N LYS A 541 -10.45 34.02 -7.14
CA LYS A 541 -11.76 33.36 -7.09
C LYS A 541 -11.58 31.86 -7.05
N VAL A 542 -12.38 31.20 -6.24
CA VAL A 542 -12.44 29.74 -6.19
C VAL A 542 -13.28 29.25 -7.36
N ILE A 543 -12.69 28.43 -8.22
CA ILE A 543 -13.36 27.76 -9.34
C ILE A 543 -13.38 26.26 -9.08
N MET A 544 -14.51 25.63 -9.41
CA MET A 544 -14.68 24.19 -9.33
C MET A 544 -15.56 23.72 -10.49
N PRO A 545 -15.24 22.57 -11.10
CA PRO A 545 -16.11 22.00 -12.12
C PRO A 545 -17.50 21.66 -11.55
N TYR A 546 -18.54 21.79 -12.36
CA TYR A 546 -19.91 21.54 -11.91
C TYR A 546 -20.11 20.11 -11.43
N MET A 547 -19.52 19.13 -12.12
CA MET A 547 -19.55 17.72 -11.66
C MET A 547 -18.96 17.55 -10.24
N TYR A 548 -17.94 18.34 -9.87
CA TYR A 548 -17.36 18.34 -8.53
C TYR A 548 -18.30 19.00 -7.53
N ALA A 549 -18.83 20.19 -7.85
CA ALA A 549 -19.75 20.92 -6.98
C ALA A 549 -20.99 20.07 -6.65
N ARG A 550 -21.56 19.38 -7.65
CA ARG A 550 -22.67 18.45 -7.47
C ARG A 550 -22.33 17.31 -6.50
N ARG A 551 -21.13 16.73 -6.61
CA ARG A 551 -20.65 15.69 -5.69
C ARG A 551 -20.43 16.24 -4.28
N LEU A 552 -19.86 17.43 -4.12
CA LEU A 552 -19.69 18.07 -2.81
C LEU A 552 -21.02 18.38 -2.14
N VAL A 553 -22.02 18.87 -2.88
CA VAL A 553 -23.35 19.15 -2.32
C VAL A 553 -24.00 17.88 -1.75
N SER A 554 -23.76 16.73 -2.38
CA SER A 554 -24.22 15.44 -1.85
C SER A 554 -23.58 15.08 -0.49
N ARG A 555 -22.42 15.66 -0.15
CA ARG A 555 -21.74 15.55 1.16
C ARG A 555 -22.30 16.51 2.21
N CYS A 556 -22.96 17.57 1.78
CA CYS A 556 -23.57 18.57 2.65
C CYS A 556 -25.04 18.29 3.00
N LYS A 557 -25.59 17.13 2.61
CA LYS A 557 -26.99 16.70 2.85
C LYS A 557 -27.52 16.90 4.28
N PRO A 558 -26.72 16.80 5.37
CA PRO A 558 -27.21 17.07 6.73
C PRO A 558 -27.48 18.55 7.03
N ASP A 559 -26.93 19.51 6.27
CA ASP A 559 -27.08 20.95 6.54
C ASP A 559 -28.41 21.47 5.95
N LYS A 560 -29.32 21.93 6.81
CA LYS A 560 -30.63 22.47 6.40
C LYS A 560 -30.53 23.66 5.44
N ASN A 561 -29.49 24.48 5.52
CA ASN A 561 -29.28 25.64 4.64
C ASN A 561 -28.79 25.22 3.25
N LEU A 562 -28.01 24.14 3.16
CA LEU A 562 -27.50 23.59 1.88
C LEU A 562 -28.42 22.51 1.30
N LYS A 563 -29.41 22.02 2.05
CA LYS A 563 -30.45 21.09 1.57
C LYS A 563 -31.19 21.64 0.34
N ASN A 564 -31.39 22.96 0.27
CA ASN A 564 -32.01 23.63 -0.89
C ASN A 564 -31.09 23.62 -2.12
N LEU A 565 -29.76 23.69 -1.93
CA LEU A 565 -28.81 23.48 -3.03
C LEU A 565 -28.83 22.02 -3.46
N SER A 566 -28.86 21.06 -2.52
CA SER A 566 -29.02 19.64 -2.89
C SER A 566 -30.28 19.40 -3.70
N TRP A 567 -31.38 20.11 -3.39
CA TRP A 567 -32.60 20.07 -4.18
C TRP A 567 -32.37 20.63 -5.59
N LEU A 568 -31.75 21.82 -5.74
CA LEU A 568 -31.38 22.42 -7.03
C LEU A 568 -30.50 21.49 -7.89
N PHE A 569 -29.48 20.87 -7.29
CA PHE A 569 -28.59 19.92 -7.97
C PHE A 569 -29.23 18.54 -8.22
N SER A 570 -30.35 18.20 -7.57
CA SER A 570 -31.04 16.91 -7.69
C SER A 570 -32.27 16.93 -8.60
N HIS A 571 -33.05 18.02 -8.59
CA HIS A 571 -34.26 18.18 -9.41
C HIS A 571 -33.94 18.33 -10.90
N GLU A 572 -32.69 18.57 -11.24
CA GLU A 572 -32.21 18.56 -12.62
C GLU A 572 -31.92 17.15 -13.16
N THR A 573 -32.13 16.08 -12.36
CA THR A 573 -31.82 14.68 -12.77
C THR A 573 -32.77 13.61 -12.24
N SER A 574 -33.95 13.96 -11.71
CA SER A 574 -34.96 12.96 -11.33
C SER A 574 -36.20 13.05 -12.23
N ILE A 575 -36.29 12.13 -13.18
CA ILE A 575 -37.56 11.52 -13.55
C ILE A 575 -37.45 10.03 -13.16
N ASP A 576 -38.47 9.53 -12.48
CA ASP A 576 -38.56 8.29 -11.72
C ASP A 576 -38.36 6.96 -12.50
N SER A 577 -37.30 6.78 -13.29
CA SER A 577 -37.14 5.56 -14.12
C SER A 577 -35.78 4.86 -14.09
N GLY A 578 -34.87 5.22 -13.17
CA GLY A 578 -33.59 4.51 -13.03
C GLY A 578 -32.57 4.81 -14.13
N ILE A 579 -32.81 5.87 -14.92
CA ILE A 579 -31.84 6.45 -15.85
C ILE A 579 -31.56 7.88 -15.35
N ILE A 580 -30.31 8.14 -14.94
CA ILE A 580 -29.89 9.48 -14.50
C ILE A 580 -29.41 10.23 -15.74
N ASP A 581 -30.33 10.88 -16.45
CA ASP A 581 -29.96 11.69 -17.61
C ASP A 581 -29.32 13.01 -17.18
N PHE A 582 -28.10 13.29 -17.65
CA PHE A 582 -27.41 14.56 -17.46
C PHE A 582 -27.79 15.52 -18.60
N TYR A 583 -28.64 16.51 -18.33
CA TYR A 583 -29.03 17.54 -19.30
C TYR A 583 -28.24 18.84 -19.09
N TRP A 584 -27.37 19.20 -20.05
CA TRP A 584 -26.62 20.47 -20.05
C TRP A 584 -27.49 21.74 -20.02
N ALA A 585 -28.71 21.69 -20.58
CA ALA A 585 -29.67 22.79 -20.49
C ALA A 585 -30.04 23.12 -19.02
N ASN A 586 -29.97 22.13 -18.14
CA ASN A 586 -30.20 22.32 -16.72
C ASN A 586 -29.04 23.07 -16.04
N PHE A 587 -27.81 23.00 -16.56
CA PHE A 587 -26.69 23.81 -16.03
C PHE A 587 -26.89 25.32 -16.22
N GLU A 588 -27.41 25.75 -17.38
CA GLU A 588 -27.76 27.16 -17.61
C GLU A 588 -28.89 27.63 -16.69
N LEU A 589 -29.90 26.77 -16.48
CA LEU A 589 -30.96 26.98 -15.50
C LEU A 589 -30.43 27.01 -14.06
N PHE A 590 -29.50 26.12 -13.69
CA PHE A 590 -28.81 26.10 -12.41
C PHE A 590 -28.07 27.41 -12.16
N CYS A 591 -27.30 27.91 -13.12
CA CYS A 591 -26.63 29.21 -13.01
C CYS A 591 -27.63 30.35 -12.81
N CYS A 592 -28.77 30.33 -13.52
CA CYS A 592 -29.84 31.30 -13.35
C CYS A 592 -30.54 31.19 -11.96
N TYR A 593 -30.77 29.97 -11.47
CA TYR A 593 -31.40 29.73 -10.16
C TYR A 593 -30.44 30.03 -9.01
N LEU A 594 -29.15 29.77 -9.17
CA LEU A 594 -28.13 30.12 -8.19
C LEU A 594 -28.03 31.65 -8.05
N GLN A 595 -28.03 32.39 -9.16
CA GLN A 595 -28.10 33.85 -9.14
C GLN A 595 -29.39 34.36 -8.47
N LYS A 596 -30.55 33.75 -8.75
CA LYS A 596 -31.82 34.10 -8.09
C LYS A 596 -31.84 33.76 -6.59
N PHE A 597 -31.30 32.60 -6.19
CA PHE A 597 -31.22 32.19 -4.79
C PHE A 597 -30.33 33.14 -3.97
N LEU A 598 -29.21 33.57 -4.55
CA LEU A 598 -28.31 34.57 -3.97
C LEU A 598 -28.97 35.94 -3.84
N ALA A 599 -29.75 36.36 -4.84
CA ALA A 599 -30.47 37.63 -4.83
C ALA A 599 -31.63 37.68 -3.82
N CYS A 600 -32.14 36.53 -3.36
CA CYS A 600 -33.26 36.46 -2.41
C CYS A 600 -32.83 36.28 -0.94
N LYS A 601 -31.53 36.14 -0.65
CA LYS A 601 -30.99 35.93 0.71
C LYS A 601 -29.91 36.91 1.16
N LEU A 602 -29.43 37.78 0.26
CA LEU A 602 -28.83 39.08 0.60
C LEU A 602 -29.96 40.11 0.72
#